data_AF-A0A3D9HCL3-F1
#
_entry.id   AF-A0A3D9HCL3-F1
#
_cell.length_a   1.000
_cell.length_b   1.000
_cell.length_c   1.000
_cell.angle_alpha   90.00
_cell.angle_beta   90.00
_cell.angle_gamma   90.00
#
_symmetry.space_group_name_H-M   'P 1'
#
loop_
_entity.id
_entity.type
_entity.pdbx_description
1 polymer ?
#
loop_
_entity_poly.entity_id
_entity_poly.type
_entity_poly.pdbx_seq_one_letter_code
_entity_poly.pdbx_strand_id
1 'polypeptide(L)'
;MKSIIMKTIKKQILLRMACVAFALVSSITYAQNTNPETSTQRDGFIIEFSVGGGLISLEDSEGIQTFDKSQGTFVFPDLKLGYMLNENLAITAAMPGNIYEFQDNDRNFGGFIPSLQYWVKNRWWIHGGIGLAIDSPALYDIKDDVNDDWNFGFAVMASTGY
;
A
#
# COMPACT_ATOMS: atom_id res chain seq x y z
N MET A 1 -13.73 14.44 -35.75
CA MET A 1 -12.95 13.37 -35.08
C MET A 1 -12.61 13.67 -33.60
N LYS A 2 -12.03 14.83 -33.26
CA LYS A 2 -11.65 15.20 -31.87
C LYS A 2 -12.80 15.14 -30.83
N SER A 3 -14.02 15.55 -31.20
CA SER A 3 -15.19 15.55 -30.32
C SER A 3 -15.63 14.15 -29.87
N ILE A 4 -15.50 13.15 -30.74
CA ILE A 4 -15.88 11.75 -30.44
C ILE A 4 -14.88 11.14 -29.45
N ILE A 5 -13.58 11.35 -29.67
CA ILE A 5 -12.51 10.87 -28.79
C ILE A 5 -12.66 11.47 -27.37
N MET A 6 -12.95 12.77 -27.27
CA MET A 6 -13.15 13.43 -25.98
C MET A 6 -14.40 12.92 -25.22
N LYS A 7 -15.49 12.59 -25.92
CA LYS A 7 -16.67 11.95 -25.33
C LYS A 7 -16.34 10.55 -24.78
N THR A 8 -15.53 9.77 -25.50
CA THR A 8 -15.11 8.43 -25.08
C THR A 8 -14.24 8.47 -23.82
N ILE A 9 -13.29 9.41 -23.72
CA ILE A 9 -12.44 9.60 -22.54
C ILE A 9 -13.28 9.98 -21.30
N LYS A 10 -14.22 10.92 -21.44
CA LYS A 10 -15.13 11.30 -20.35
C LYS A 10 -15.96 10.11 -19.85
N LYS A 11 -16.43 9.25 -20.77
CA LYS A 11 -17.20 8.05 -20.43
C LYS A 11 -16.35 7.01 -19.70
N GLN A 12 -15.09 6.83 -20.09
CA GLN A 12 -14.15 5.94 -19.40
C GLN A 12 -13.79 6.43 -17.99
N ILE A 13 -13.55 7.73 -17.82
CA ILE A 13 -13.29 8.33 -16.50
C ILE A 13 -14.52 8.16 -15.59
N LEU A 14 -15.72 8.46 -16.11
CA LEU A 14 -16.96 8.28 -15.38
C LEU A 14 -17.16 6.82 -14.94
N LEU A 15 -16.88 5.85 -15.82
CA LEU A 15 -16.98 4.43 -15.52
C LEU A 15 -15.99 4.01 -14.42
N ARG A 16 -14.72 4.45 -14.51
CA ARG A 16 -13.71 4.15 -13.48
C ARG A 16 -14.09 4.74 -12.13
N MET A 17 -14.55 5.99 -12.09
CA MET A 17 -15.03 6.61 -10.85
C MET A 17 -16.26 5.87 -10.29
N ALA A 18 -17.18 5.42 -11.14
CA ALA A 18 -18.32 4.62 -10.72
C ALA A 18 -17.89 3.28 -10.10
N CYS A 19 -16.90 2.59 -10.69
CA CYS A 19 -16.35 1.35 -10.13
C CYS A 19 -15.68 1.59 -8.77
N VAL A 20 -14.88 2.65 -8.63
CA VAL A 20 -14.24 3.02 -7.36
C VAL A 20 -15.29 3.38 -6.31
N ALA A 21 -16.29 4.17 -6.67
CA ALA A 21 -17.39 4.52 -5.78
C ALA A 21 -18.19 3.27 -5.36
N PHE A 22 -18.46 2.35 -6.28
CA PHE A 22 -19.19 1.12 -5.98
C PHE A 22 -18.39 0.20 -5.05
N ALA A 23 -17.08 0.09 -5.24
CA ALA A 23 -16.19 -0.64 -4.33
C ALA A 23 -16.15 -0.01 -2.94
N LEU A 24 -16.10 1.32 -2.84
CA LEU A 24 -16.15 2.03 -1.55
C LEU A 24 -17.50 1.85 -0.85
N VAL A 25 -18.61 1.99 -1.58
CA VAL A 25 -19.96 1.85 -1.02
C VAL A 25 -20.22 0.43 -0.55
N SER A 26 -19.79 -0.60 -1.30
CA SER A 26 -19.97 -1.99 -0.89
C SER A 26 -19.18 -2.31 0.40
N SER A 27 -17.96 -1.80 0.54
CA SER A 27 -17.19 -1.90 1.78
C SER A 27 -17.89 -1.20 2.95
N ILE A 28 -18.44 0.00 2.74
CA ILE A 28 -19.19 0.75 3.78
C ILE A 28 -20.49 0.03 4.17
N THR A 29 -21.24 -0.52 3.21
CA THR A 29 -22.48 -1.27 3.49
C THR A 29 -22.19 -2.55 4.26
N TYR A 30 -21.13 -3.28 3.92
CA TYR A 30 -20.69 -4.45 4.69
C TYR A 30 -20.21 -4.05 6.11
N ALA A 31 -19.64 -2.85 6.25
CA ALA A 31 -19.29 -2.21 7.54
C ALA A 31 -20.46 -1.76 8.41
N GLN A 32 -21.67 -1.72 7.85
CA GLN A 32 -22.89 -1.30 8.54
C GLN A 32 -23.79 -2.46 8.96
N ASN A 33 -23.40 -3.72 8.72
CA ASN A 33 -24.20 -4.86 9.19
C ASN A 33 -24.20 -4.90 10.73
N THR A 34 -25.34 -4.58 11.34
CA THR A 34 -25.54 -4.40 12.78
C THR A 34 -25.86 -5.70 13.52
N ASN A 35 -25.57 -6.86 12.95
CA ASN A 35 -25.74 -8.11 13.69
C ASN A 35 -24.86 -8.06 14.96
N PRO A 36 -25.43 -8.16 16.17
CA PRO A 36 -24.71 -8.07 17.42
C PRO A 36 -24.03 -9.42 17.69
N GLU A 37 -23.13 -9.84 16.81
CA GLU A 37 -22.31 -11.02 17.05
C GLU A 37 -20.99 -10.58 17.66
N THR A 38 -20.93 -10.79 18.98
CA THR A 38 -19.78 -10.80 19.90
C THR A 38 -18.88 -9.57 19.89
N SER A 39 -18.72 -8.94 21.06
CA SER A 39 -17.58 -8.06 21.32
C SER A 39 -16.31 -8.82 20.95
N THR A 40 -15.67 -8.41 19.85
CA THR A 40 -14.50 -9.11 19.34
C THR A 40 -13.35 -8.83 20.30
N GLN A 41 -13.05 -9.79 21.18
CA GLN A 41 -11.90 -9.70 22.06
C GLN A 41 -10.64 -9.91 21.19
N ARG A 42 -9.82 -8.86 21.06
CA ARG A 42 -8.53 -8.91 20.37
C ARG A 42 -7.43 -8.85 21.42
N ASP A 43 -6.61 -9.89 21.45
CA ASP A 43 -5.46 -9.98 22.35
C ASP A 43 -4.35 -10.81 21.69
N GLY A 44 -3.10 -10.52 22.06
CA GLY A 44 -1.92 -11.25 21.59
C GLY A 44 -1.31 -10.73 20.28
N PHE A 45 -0.64 -11.64 19.56
CA PHE A 45 0.15 -11.32 18.37
C PHE A 45 -0.72 -11.14 17.12
N ILE A 46 -0.31 -10.21 16.27
CA ILE A 46 -0.84 -9.99 14.92
C ILE A 46 0.23 -10.42 13.91
N ILE A 47 -0.18 -11.19 12.92
CA ILE A 47 0.63 -11.52 11.74
C ILE A 47 -0.27 -11.28 10.54
N GLU A 48 0.12 -10.38 9.67
CA GLU A 48 -0.60 -10.04 8.45
C GLU A 48 0.36 -10.11 7.27
N PHE A 49 -0.11 -10.71 6.18
CA PHE A 49 0.61 -10.81 4.93
C PHE A 49 -0.30 -10.34 3.81
N SER A 50 0.22 -9.49 2.93
CA SER A 50 -0.55 -8.88 1.85
C SER A 50 0.13 -9.11 0.50
N VAL A 51 -0.72 -9.29 -0.53
CA VAL A 51 -0.32 -9.35 -1.94
C VAL A 51 -1.30 -8.50 -2.73
N GLY A 52 -0.81 -7.74 -3.71
CA GLY A 52 -1.70 -6.84 -4.44
C GLY A 52 -1.03 -6.08 -5.57
N GLY A 53 -1.72 -5.07 -6.07
CA GLY A 53 -1.19 -4.11 -7.02
C GLY A 53 -1.20 -2.72 -6.41
N GLY A 54 -0.24 -1.88 -6.81
CA GLY A 54 -0.13 -0.50 -6.37
C GLY A 54 0.25 0.43 -7.50
N LEU A 55 0.46 1.70 -7.14
CA LEU A 55 1.08 2.69 -8.00
C LEU A 55 2.28 3.26 -7.28
N ILE A 56 3.40 3.42 -7.98
CA ILE A 56 4.62 4.02 -7.46
C ILE A 56 4.99 5.26 -8.28
N SER A 57 5.51 6.29 -7.60
CA SER A 57 6.08 7.48 -8.20
C SER A 57 7.40 7.76 -7.49
N LEU A 58 8.44 8.06 -8.26
CA LEU A 58 9.77 8.33 -7.74
C LEU A 58 10.25 9.68 -8.28
N GLU A 59 11.02 10.37 -7.45
CA GLU A 59 11.61 11.67 -7.72
C GLU A 59 13.05 11.61 -7.22
N ASP A 60 13.96 12.16 -8.01
CA ASP A 60 15.38 12.19 -7.65
C ASP A 60 15.68 13.30 -6.64
N SER A 61 16.95 13.39 -6.23
CA SER A 61 17.40 14.37 -5.24
C SER A 61 17.33 15.83 -5.72
N GLU A 62 17.23 16.06 -7.03
CA GLU A 62 17.08 17.40 -7.63
C GLU A 62 15.61 17.80 -7.81
N GLY A 63 14.68 16.92 -7.43
CA GLY A 63 13.25 17.12 -7.57
C GLY A 63 12.73 16.81 -8.97
N ILE A 64 13.50 16.07 -9.77
CA ILE A 64 13.10 15.65 -11.11
C ILE A 64 12.40 14.30 -10.97
N GLN A 65 11.15 14.23 -11.42
CA GLN A 65 10.41 12.98 -11.43
C GLN A 65 11.14 11.97 -12.31
N THR A 66 11.55 10.86 -11.70
CA THR A 66 12.17 9.73 -12.37
C THR A 66 11.20 9.10 -13.37
N PHE A 67 9.90 9.21 -13.11
CA PHE A 67 8.84 8.76 -14.00
C PHE A 67 7.94 9.91 -14.41
N ASP A 68 7.74 10.10 -15.72
CA ASP A 68 6.76 11.07 -16.24
C ASP A 68 5.32 10.82 -15.75
N LYS A 69 5.02 9.58 -15.33
CA LYS A 69 3.75 9.13 -14.75
C LYS A 69 3.99 8.02 -13.75
N SER A 70 3.16 7.95 -12.70
CA SER A 70 3.17 6.83 -11.76
C SER A 70 3.07 5.49 -12.48
N GLN A 71 3.93 4.55 -12.10
CA GLN A 71 3.97 3.20 -12.66
C GLN A 71 3.13 2.23 -11.84
N GLY A 72 2.63 1.17 -12.49
CA GLY A 72 2.05 0.04 -11.77
C GLY A 72 3.14 -0.73 -11.03
N THR A 73 2.83 -1.17 -9.82
CA THR A 73 3.73 -2.02 -9.01
C THR A 73 2.99 -3.26 -8.54
N PHE A 74 3.73 -4.35 -8.36
CA PHE A 74 3.26 -5.51 -7.62
C PHE A 74 3.64 -5.37 -6.14
N VAL A 75 2.66 -5.44 -5.26
CA VAL A 75 2.88 -5.36 -3.81
C VAL A 75 3.25 -6.75 -3.31
N PHE A 76 4.54 -6.99 -3.08
CA PHE A 76 5.08 -8.21 -2.50
C PHE A 76 6.57 -8.09 -2.13
N PRO A 77 7.02 -8.64 -0.98
CA PRO A 77 6.20 -9.06 0.16
C PRO A 77 5.77 -7.84 0.98
N ASP A 78 4.53 -7.82 1.46
CA ASP A 78 4.08 -6.86 2.49
C ASP A 78 3.68 -7.64 3.74
N LEU A 79 4.50 -7.51 4.78
CA LEU A 79 4.40 -8.25 6.04
C LEU A 79 4.23 -7.26 7.19
N LYS A 80 3.26 -7.51 8.05
CA LYS A 80 3.05 -6.74 9.28
C LYS A 80 2.98 -7.68 10.47
N LEU A 81 3.84 -7.43 11.44
CA LEU A 81 3.86 -8.12 12.73
C LEU A 81 3.41 -7.15 13.81
N GLY A 82 2.70 -7.60 14.82
CA GLY A 82 2.28 -6.72 15.90
C GLY A 82 1.85 -7.44 17.16
N TYR A 83 1.49 -6.64 18.15
CA TYR A 83 0.96 -7.11 19.43
C TYR A 83 -0.12 -6.14 19.91
N MET A 84 -1.26 -6.68 20.34
CA MET A 84 -2.36 -5.91 20.90
C MET A 84 -1.95 -5.31 22.25
N LEU A 85 -2.05 -3.99 22.37
CA LEU A 85 -1.86 -3.28 23.65
C LEU A 85 -3.18 -3.24 24.44
N ASN A 86 -4.31 -3.26 23.74
CA ASN A 86 -5.67 -3.41 24.26
C ASN A 86 -6.60 -3.87 23.13
N GLU A 87 -7.91 -4.00 23.38
CA GLU A 87 -8.88 -4.53 22.40
C GLU A 87 -8.95 -3.77 21.06
N ASN A 88 -8.52 -2.50 21.03
CA ASN A 88 -8.63 -1.61 19.87
C ASN A 88 -7.30 -1.05 19.38
N LEU A 89 -6.17 -1.27 20.06
CA LEU A 89 -4.88 -0.69 19.72
C LEU A 89 -3.80 -1.76 19.70
N ALA A 90 -3.00 -1.77 18.65
CA ALA A 90 -1.80 -2.57 18.55
C ALA A 90 -0.58 -1.72 18.18
N ILE A 91 0.57 -2.15 18.68
CA ILE A 91 1.86 -1.75 18.12
C ILE A 91 2.24 -2.74 17.03
N THR A 92 2.76 -2.23 15.92
CA THR A 92 3.10 -3.03 14.75
C THR A 92 4.46 -2.64 14.19
N ALA A 93 5.08 -3.57 13.47
CA ALA A 93 6.20 -3.35 12.58
C ALA A 93 5.77 -3.79 11.19
N ALA A 94 5.64 -2.83 10.28
CA ALA A 94 5.26 -3.07 8.90
C ALA A 94 6.49 -3.09 8.00
N MET A 95 6.51 -4.06 7.09
CA MET A 95 7.54 -4.27 6.10
C MET A 95 6.89 -4.30 4.73
N PRO A 96 6.48 -3.14 4.20
CA PRO A 96 5.91 -3.07 2.86
C PRO A 96 6.98 -3.42 1.83
N GLY A 97 6.56 -3.99 0.70
CA GLY A 97 7.42 -4.32 -0.42
C GLY A 97 6.67 -4.13 -1.74
N ASN A 98 7.30 -3.42 -2.66
CA ASN A 98 6.75 -3.05 -3.96
C ASN A 98 7.80 -3.35 -5.03
N ILE A 99 7.44 -4.14 -6.03
CA ILE A 99 8.30 -4.45 -7.16
C ILE A 99 7.92 -3.56 -8.33
N TYR A 100 8.88 -2.81 -8.85
CA TYR A 100 8.73 -1.89 -9.96
C TYR A 100 9.91 -1.96 -10.92
N GLU A 101 9.69 -1.57 -12.17
CA GLU A 101 10.70 -1.58 -13.23
C GLU A 101 11.34 -0.19 -13.38
N PHE A 102 12.66 -0.13 -13.38
CA PHE A 102 13.45 1.08 -13.62
C PHE A 102 14.65 0.79 -14.52
N GLN A 103 14.73 1.48 -15.66
CA GLN A 103 15.81 1.32 -16.66
C GLN A 103 16.04 -0.14 -17.06
N ASP A 104 14.96 -0.85 -17.40
CA ASP A 104 14.96 -2.28 -17.77
C ASP A 104 15.43 -3.26 -16.67
N ASN A 105 15.50 -2.80 -15.40
CA ASN A 105 15.80 -3.63 -14.23
C ASN A 105 14.65 -3.64 -13.23
N ASP A 106 14.47 -4.78 -12.55
CA ASP A 106 13.51 -4.89 -11.46
C ASP A 106 14.11 -4.36 -10.14
N ARG A 107 13.39 -3.46 -9.48
CA ARG A 107 13.74 -2.91 -8.16
C ARG A 107 12.65 -3.19 -7.15
N ASN A 108 13.05 -3.25 -5.88
CA ASN A 108 12.18 -3.39 -4.72
C ASN A 108 12.22 -2.12 -3.88
N PHE A 109 11.07 -1.45 -3.79
CA PHE A 109 10.82 -0.40 -2.83
C PHE A 109 10.08 -0.97 -1.61
N GLY A 110 10.78 -1.04 -0.49
CA GLY A 110 10.22 -1.50 0.77
C GLY A 110 10.57 -0.61 1.95
N GLY A 111 10.42 -1.16 3.15
CA GLY A 111 10.79 -0.44 4.36
C GLY A 111 10.66 -1.27 5.62
N PHE A 112 11.08 -0.67 6.73
CA PHE A 112 10.78 -1.13 8.08
C PHE A 112 10.16 0.02 8.86
N ILE A 113 8.87 -0.11 9.16
CA ILE A 113 8.04 0.99 9.63
C ILE A 113 7.35 0.59 10.94
N PRO A 114 7.95 0.93 12.09
CA PRO A 114 7.24 0.92 13.37
C PRO A 114 5.98 1.76 13.29
N SER A 115 4.86 1.19 13.73
CA SER A 115 3.53 1.71 13.44
C SER A 115 2.56 1.43 14.58
N LEU A 116 1.41 2.10 14.53
CA LEU A 116 0.25 1.85 15.38
C LEU A 116 -0.93 1.46 14.50
N GLN A 117 -1.71 0.47 14.94
CA GLN A 117 -2.98 0.09 14.34
C GLN A 117 -4.11 0.29 15.34
N TYR A 118 -5.16 1.01 14.93
CA TYR A 118 -6.34 1.26 15.73
C TYR A 118 -7.61 0.73 15.05
N TRP A 119 -8.40 -0.07 15.77
CA TRP A 119 -9.70 -0.54 15.32
C TRP A 119 -10.77 0.49 15.65
N VAL A 120 -11.26 1.17 14.62
CA VAL A 120 -12.36 2.14 14.74
C VAL A 120 -13.70 1.42 14.91
N LYS A 121 -13.83 0.21 14.34
CA LYS A 121 -14.96 -0.70 14.51
C LYS A 121 -14.47 -2.14 14.66
N ASN A 122 -15.38 -3.08 14.90
CA ASN A 122 -15.04 -4.50 15.07
C ASN A 122 -14.28 -5.12 13.88
N ARG A 123 -14.36 -4.54 12.69
CA ARG A 123 -13.69 -5.04 11.48
C ARG A 123 -12.82 -3.97 10.81
N TRP A 124 -13.24 -2.71 10.90
CA TRP A 124 -12.52 -1.59 10.32
C TRP A 124 -11.37 -1.09 11.20
N TRP A 125 -10.17 -1.03 10.63
CA TRP A 125 -8.98 -0.48 11.27
C TRP A 125 -8.30 0.60 10.41
N ILE A 126 -7.57 1.46 11.09
CA ILE A 126 -6.64 2.44 10.53
C ILE A 126 -5.25 2.14 11.06
N HIS A 127 -4.23 2.42 10.27
CA HIS A 127 -2.85 2.11 10.60
C HIS A 127 -1.92 3.15 10.02
N GLY A 128 -0.85 3.44 10.72
CA GLY A 128 0.18 4.34 10.21
C GLY A 128 1.43 4.33 11.06
N GLY A 129 2.51 4.79 10.45
CA GLY A 129 3.82 4.77 11.07
C GLY A 129 4.85 5.59 10.30
N ILE A 130 6.01 5.68 10.93
CA ILE A 130 7.15 6.46 10.46
C ILE A 130 8.40 5.60 10.65
N GLY A 131 9.22 5.48 9.62
CA GLY A 131 10.36 4.57 9.67
C GLY A 131 11.34 4.73 8.52
N LEU A 132 12.00 3.62 8.20
CA LEU A 132 13.04 3.54 7.18
C LEU A 132 12.44 3.06 5.86
N ALA A 133 12.63 3.84 4.80
CA ALA A 133 12.43 3.41 3.42
C ALA A 133 13.72 2.74 2.92
N ILE A 134 13.56 1.67 2.14
CA ILE A 134 14.66 0.93 1.53
C ILE A 134 14.28 0.73 0.07
N ASP A 135 15.10 1.25 -0.83
CA ASP A 135 15.01 0.97 -2.26
C ASP A 135 16.26 0.18 -2.66
N SER A 136 16.04 -1.03 -3.14
CA SER A 136 17.08 -2.02 -3.37
C SER A 136 16.81 -2.77 -4.68
N PRO A 137 17.82 -3.43 -5.27
CA PRO A 137 17.60 -4.36 -6.37
C PRO A 137 16.60 -5.44 -5.99
N ALA A 138 15.77 -5.90 -6.93
CA ALA A 138 14.93 -7.06 -6.67
C ALA A 138 15.82 -8.27 -6.35
N LEU A 139 15.48 -9.03 -5.30
CA LEU A 139 16.31 -10.12 -4.79
C LEU A 139 16.64 -11.22 -5.83
N TYR A 140 15.84 -11.32 -6.90
CA TYR A 140 16.02 -12.28 -7.99
C TYR A 140 16.69 -11.70 -9.25
N ASP A 141 16.95 -10.38 -9.28
CA ASP A 141 17.60 -9.66 -10.39
C ASP A 141 18.90 -8.96 -9.91
N ILE A 142 19.59 -9.59 -8.95
CA ILE A 142 20.93 -9.18 -8.55
C ILE A 142 21.90 -9.71 -9.62
N LYS A 143 22.37 -8.82 -10.49
CA LYS A 143 23.48 -9.07 -11.39
C LYS A 143 24.63 -8.17 -10.95
N ASP A 144 25.77 -8.80 -10.60
CA ASP A 144 27.01 -8.11 -10.25
C ASP A 144 27.30 -7.00 -11.29
N ASP A 145 27.62 -5.79 -10.82
CA ASP A 145 28.05 -4.61 -11.60
C ASP A 145 26.95 -3.85 -12.40
N VAL A 146 25.65 -4.19 -12.31
CA VAL A 146 24.58 -3.49 -13.07
C VAL A 146 23.46 -2.88 -12.21
N ASN A 147 23.08 -3.54 -11.11
CA ASN A 147 21.96 -3.10 -10.26
C ASN A 147 22.27 -3.47 -8.81
N ASP A 148 23.25 -2.79 -8.19
CA ASP A 148 23.72 -3.06 -6.82
C ASP A 148 23.52 -1.88 -5.85
N ASP A 149 22.84 -0.83 -6.28
CA ASP A 149 22.66 0.38 -5.48
C ASP A 149 21.51 0.26 -4.49
N TRP A 150 21.84 0.43 -3.21
CA TRP A 150 20.90 0.49 -2.10
C TRP A 150 20.70 1.93 -1.65
N ASN A 151 19.45 2.37 -1.70
CA ASN A 151 19.02 3.68 -1.24
C ASN A 151 18.23 3.54 0.06
N PHE A 152 18.52 4.41 1.02
CA PHE A 152 17.83 4.46 2.31
C PHE A 152 17.22 5.85 2.51
N GLY A 153 16.04 5.89 3.10
CA GLY A 153 15.32 7.14 3.27
C GLY A 153 14.36 7.12 4.46
N PHE A 154 13.70 8.26 4.65
CA PHE A 154 12.63 8.39 5.62
C PHE A 154 11.30 7.99 4.99
N ALA A 155 10.53 7.13 5.66
CA ALA A 155 9.23 6.68 5.20
C ALA A 155 8.11 7.14 6.15
N VAL A 156 6.99 7.54 5.56
CA VAL A 156 5.70 7.71 6.24
C VAL A 156 4.70 6.80 5.56
N MET A 157 3.90 6.09 6.35
CA MET A 157 2.89 5.16 5.84
C MET A 157 1.56 5.41 6.54
N ALA A 158 0.49 5.31 5.75
CA ALA A 158 -0.87 5.24 6.24
C ALA A 158 -1.64 4.17 5.47
N SER A 159 -2.44 3.37 6.16
CA SER A 159 -3.30 2.35 5.57
C SER A 159 -4.59 2.15 6.37
N THR A 160 -5.58 1.53 5.73
CA THR A 160 -6.85 1.17 6.36
C THR A 160 -7.35 -0.13 5.75
N GLY A 161 -8.06 -0.92 6.54
CA GLY A 161 -8.61 -2.20 6.08
C GLY A 161 -9.88 -2.56 6.85
N TYR A 162 -10.65 -3.50 6.30
CA TYR A 162 -11.92 -3.98 6.84
C TYR A 162 -11.92 -5.50 6.95
#